data_AF-A0A2E5YTD6-F1
#
_entry.id   AF-A0A2E5YTD6-F1
#
_cell.length_a   1.000
_cell.length_b   1.000
_cell.length_c   1.000
_cell.angle_alpha   90.00
_cell.angle_beta   90.00
_cell.angle_gamma   90.00
#
_symmetry.space_group_name_H-M   'P 1'
#
loop_
_entity.id
_entity.type
_entity.pdbx_description
1 polymer ?
#
loop_
_entity_poly.entity_id
_entity_poly.type
_entity_poly.pdbx_seq_one_letter_code
_entity_poly.pdbx_strand_id
1 'polypeptide(L)'
;MFYESIGAQLSQVSEALAADDPSRELDERGRRERRQMTTLLRRIGAIWPDLFCALKEESAILDATRRGALEAVRAKGLIAPGENPGATASDPLERYRQLLCEIDELVILLHTQRGEAWAAETLRTLRGGLAEAAKIQGRLVDAMLAA
;
A
#
# COMPACT_ATOMS: atom_id res chain seq x y z
N MET A 1 -15.60 -7.36 3.74
CA MET A 1 -15.22 -5.94 3.49
C MET A 1 -15.27 -5.69 1.97
N PHE A 2 -15.64 -4.50 1.48
CA PHE A 2 -15.82 -4.19 0.03
C PHE A 2 -14.65 -4.69 -0.85
N TYR A 3 -13.42 -4.61 -0.34
CA TYR A 3 -12.24 -5.06 -1.06
C TYR A 3 -12.13 -6.59 -1.18
N GLU A 4 -12.54 -7.37 -0.18
CA GLU A 4 -12.53 -8.84 -0.25
C GLU A 4 -13.48 -9.34 -1.36
N SER A 5 -14.61 -8.67 -1.57
CA SER A 5 -15.54 -9.02 -2.65
C SER A 5 -14.95 -8.79 -4.04
N ILE A 6 -14.07 -7.82 -4.23
CA ILE A 6 -13.42 -7.57 -5.53
C ILE A 6 -12.49 -8.74 -5.90
N GLY A 7 -11.66 -9.22 -4.96
CA GLY A 7 -10.78 -10.36 -5.20
C GLY A 7 -11.56 -11.63 -5.58
N ALA A 8 -12.66 -11.89 -4.87
CA ALA A 8 -13.55 -13.01 -5.18
C ALA A 8 -14.23 -12.85 -6.55
N GLN A 9 -14.72 -11.65 -6.89
CA GLN A 9 -15.32 -11.35 -8.19
C GLN A 9 -14.32 -11.51 -9.34
N LEU A 10 -13.08 -11.03 -9.19
CA LEU A 10 -12.04 -11.18 -10.20
C LEU A 10 -11.68 -12.66 -10.43
N SER A 11 -11.63 -13.45 -9.36
CA SER A 11 -11.41 -14.90 -9.44
C SER A 11 -12.56 -15.59 -10.17
N GLN A 12 -13.81 -15.30 -9.80
CA GLN A 12 -15.02 -15.84 -10.44
C GLN A 12 -15.12 -15.45 -11.92
N VAL A 13 -14.80 -14.21 -12.29
CA VAL A 13 -14.76 -13.77 -13.69
C VAL A 13 -13.67 -14.51 -14.46
N SER A 14 -12.51 -14.77 -13.85
CA SER A 14 -11.45 -15.57 -14.49
C SER A 14 -11.88 -17.01 -14.75
N GLU A 15 -12.62 -17.62 -13.81
CA GLU A 15 -13.16 -18.97 -13.94
C GLU A 15 -14.26 -19.04 -15.01
N ALA A 16 -15.19 -18.07 -15.01
CA ALA A 16 -16.22 -17.96 -16.03
C ALA A 16 -15.62 -17.76 -17.43
N LEU A 17 -14.58 -16.93 -17.56
CA LEU A 17 -13.87 -16.73 -18.83
C LEU A 17 -13.11 -17.98 -19.28
N ALA A 18 -12.66 -18.83 -18.35
CA ALA A 18 -12.01 -20.10 -18.66
C ALA A 18 -13.01 -21.21 -19.01
N ALA A 19 -14.22 -21.16 -18.46
CA ALA A 19 -15.29 -22.15 -18.65
C ALA A 19 -16.21 -21.88 -19.86
N ASP A 20 -16.12 -20.69 -20.46
CA ASP A 20 -16.94 -20.27 -21.59
C ASP A 20 -16.78 -21.18 -22.82
N ASP A 21 -17.82 -21.20 -23.65
CA ASP A 21 -18.03 -22.21 -24.68
C ASP A 21 -16.93 -22.24 -25.77
N PRO A 22 -16.23 -23.38 -25.96
CA PRO A 22 -15.27 -23.56 -27.05
C PRO A 22 -15.89 -23.47 -28.45
N SER A 23 -17.23 -23.48 -28.57
CA SER A 23 -17.97 -23.32 -29.83
C SER A 23 -17.96 -21.87 -30.36
N ARG A 24 -17.56 -20.89 -29.54
CA ARG A 24 -17.52 -19.48 -29.92
C ARG A 24 -16.35 -19.24 -30.88
N GLU A 25 -16.64 -18.99 -32.16
CA GLU A 25 -15.61 -18.70 -33.18
C GLU A 25 -14.84 -17.43 -32.83
N LEU A 26 -13.66 -17.62 -32.25
CA LEU A 26 -12.65 -16.59 -32.05
C LEU A 26 -11.49 -16.86 -33.02
N ASP A 27 -11.05 -15.80 -33.70
CA ASP A 27 -9.80 -15.83 -34.45
C ASP A 27 -8.61 -16.11 -33.51
N GLU A 28 -7.43 -16.41 -34.08
CA GLU A 28 -6.24 -16.73 -33.26
C GLU A 28 -5.82 -15.58 -32.34
N ARG A 29 -6.10 -14.34 -32.74
CA ARG A 29 -5.84 -13.15 -31.94
C ARG A 29 -6.75 -13.10 -30.72
N GLY A 30 -8.07 -13.23 -30.90
CA GLY A 30 -9.05 -13.24 -29.83
C GLY A 30 -8.82 -14.39 -28.85
N ARG A 31 -8.40 -15.57 -29.32
CA ARG A 31 -7.99 -16.68 -28.44
C ARG A 31 -6.76 -16.35 -27.60
N ARG A 32 -5.77 -15.63 -28.14
CA ARG A 32 -4.58 -15.18 -27.40
C ARG A 32 -4.93 -14.11 -26.36
N GLU A 33 -5.65 -13.07 -26.76
CA GLU A 33 -6.08 -11.98 -25.88
C GLU A 33 -6.92 -12.52 -24.72
N ARG A 34 -7.84 -13.45 -24.99
CA ARG A 34 -8.65 -14.13 -23.96
C ARG A 34 -7.78 -14.87 -22.94
N ARG A 35 -6.82 -15.69 -23.39
CA ARG A 35 -5.90 -16.41 -22.49
C ARG A 35 -5.07 -15.46 -21.63
N GLN A 36 -4.61 -14.35 -22.21
CA GLN A 36 -3.87 -13.33 -21.47
C GLN A 36 -4.76 -12.67 -20.41
N MET A 37 -5.98 -12.29 -20.76
CA MET A 37 -6.94 -11.67 -19.84
C MET A 37 -7.34 -12.62 -18.70
N THR A 38 -7.62 -13.89 -18.99
CA THR A 38 -7.88 -14.91 -17.95
C THR A 38 -6.69 -15.07 -17.00
N THR A 39 -5.46 -15.10 -17.54
CA THR A 39 -4.23 -15.18 -16.74
C THR A 39 -4.06 -13.97 -15.84
N LEU A 40 -4.26 -12.76 -16.37
CA LEU A 40 -4.16 -11.51 -15.61
C LEU A 40 -5.20 -11.44 -14.49
N LEU A 41 -6.48 -11.72 -14.80
CA LEU A 41 -7.56 -11.68 -13.81
C LEU A 41 -7.36 -12.70 -12.70
N ARG A 42 -6.91 -13.91 -13.03
CA ARG A 42 -6.59 -14.93 -12.03
C ARG A 42 -5.44 -14.48 -11.12
N ARG A 43 -4.37 -13.92 -11.68
CA ARG A 43 -3.23 -13.41 -10.90
C ARG A 43 -3.64 -12.27 -9.98
N ILE A 44 -4.41 -11.30 -10.49
CA ILE A 44 -4.90 -10.18 -9.69
C ILE A 44 -5.84 -10.67 -8.59
N GLY A 45 -6.77 -11.58 -8.90
CA GLY A 45 -7.68 -12.17 -7.93
C GLY A 45 -6.94 -12.93 -6.82
N ALA A 46 -5.91 -13.70 -7.18
CA ALA A 46 -5.10 -14.48 -6.24
C ALA A 46 -4.28 -13.61 -5.28
N ILE A 47 -3.68 -12.51 -5.75
CA ILE A 47 -2.88 -11.61 -4.90
C ILE A 47 -3.73 -10.64 -4.08
N TRP A 48 -5.00 -10.46 -4.43
CA TRP A 48 -5.85 -9.43 -3.83
C TRP A 48 -5.97 -9.49 -2.29
N PRO A 49 -6.14 -10.68 -1.66
CA PRO A 49 -6.17 -10.76 -0.19
C PRO A 49 -4.84 -10.33 0.45
N ASP A 50 -3.73 -10.76 -0.15
CA ASP A 50 -2.38 -10.46 0.34
C ASP A 50 -2.06 -8.97 0.22
N LEU A 51 -2.59 -8.29 -0.79
CA LEU A 51 -2.42 -6.85 -0.99
C LEU A 51 -3.00 -6.03 0.17
N PHE A 52 -4.19 -6.38 0.67
CA PHE A 52 -4.80 -5.64 1.80
C PHE A 52 -4.18 -6.02 3.15
N CYS A 53 -3.73 -7.26 3.30
CA CYS A 53 -2.89 -7.65 4.44
C CYS A 53 -1.59 -6.84 4.47
N ALA A 54 -0.90 -6.75 3.33
CA ALA A 54 0.31 -5.96 3.15
C ALA A 54 0.05 -4.47 3.42
N LEU A 55 -1.02 -3.89 2.88
CA LEU A 55 -1.41 -2.50 3.11
C LEU A 55 -1.62 -2.22 4.61
N LYS A 56 -2.28 -3.13 5.32
CA LYS A 56 -2.53 -2.99 6.76
C LYS A 56 -1.23 -3.06 7.57
N GLU A 57 -0.36 -4.01 7.26
CA GLU A 57 0.96 -4.17 7.90
C GLU A 57 1.84 -2.93 7.64
N GLU A 58 1.91 -2.49 6.39
CA GLU A 58 2.64 -1.30 5.98
C GLU A 58 2.11 -0.04 6.69
N SER A 59 0.80 0.16 6.69
CA SER A 59 0.16 1.31 7.36
C SER A 59 0.46 1.33 8.87
N ALA A 60 0.53 0.17 9.53
CA ALA A 60 0.87 0.08 10.95
C ALA A 60 2.34 0.50 11.21
N ILE A 61 3.27 0.10 10.35
CA ILE A 61 4.68 0.49 10.42
C ILE A 61 4.82 2.00 10.19
N LEU A 62 4.15 2.53 9.16
CA LEU A 62 4.16 3.95 8.84
C LEU A 62 3.57 4.80 9.98
N ASP A 63 2.43 4.39 10.57
CA ASP A 63 1.84 5.13 11.69
C ASP A 63 2.70 5.07 12.96
N ALA A 64 3.30 3.92 13.28
CA ALA A 64 4.24 3.81 14.40
C ALA A 64 5.46 4.72 14.20
N THR A 65 6.02 4.71 12.99
CA THR A 65 7.15 5.55 12.59
C THR A 65 6.81 7.04 12.68
N ARG A 66 5.64 7.43 12.16
CA ARG A 66 5.09 8.78 12.23
C ARG A 66 4.92 9.25 13.68
N ARG A 67 4.31 8.42 14.54
CA ARG A 67 4.10 8.76 15.97
C ARG A 67 5.42 9.02 16.69
N GLY A 68 6.44 8.19 16.49
CA GLY A 68 7.76 8.42 17.08
C GLY A 68 8.40 9.74 16.62
N ALA A 69 8.26 10.09 15.34
CA ALA A 69 8.74 11.37 14.82
C ALA A 69 7.95 12.57 15.38
N LEU A 70 6.62 12.44 15.50
CA LEU A 70 5.76 13.46 16.10
C LEU A 70 6.13 13.72 17.57
N GLU A 71 6.37 12.66 18.35
CA GLU A 71 6.81 12.77 19.73
C GLU A 71 8.14 13.54 19.84
N ALA A 72 9.10 13.25 18.96
CA ALA A 72 10.38 13.97 18.91
C ALA A 72 10.18 15.46 18.58
N VAL A 73 9.31 15.79 17.62
CA VAL A 73 8.97 17.18 17.26
C VAL A 73 8.30 17.91 18.43
N ARG A 74 7.31 17.27 19.08
CA ARG A 74 6.61 17.84 20.24
C ARG A 74 7.53 18.05 21.45
N ALA A 75 8.49 17.16 21.68
CA ALA A 75 9.49 17.31 22.73
C ALA A 75 10.38 18.55 22.55
N LYS A 76 10.39 19.13 21.35
CA LYS A 76 11.08 20.39 21.03
C LYS A 76 10.16 21.61 21.05
N GLY A 77 8.90 21.44 21.45
CA GLY A 77 7.91 22.52 21.51
C GLY A 77 7.47 23.01 20.13
N LEU A 78 7.74 22.24 19.07
CA LEU A 78 7.32 22.59 17.71
C LEU A 78 5.90 22.11 17.43
N ILE A 79 5.20 22.84 16.56
CA ILE A 79 3.89 22.44 16.06
C ILE A 79 4.09 21.29 15.09
N ALA A 80 3.52 20.14 15.43
CA ALA A 80 3.52 18.97 14.58
C ALA A 80 2.53 19.15 13.40
N PRO A 81 2.96 18.88 12.15
CA PRO A 81 2.07 18.88 11.00
C PRO A 81 1.15 17.66 11.02
N GLY A 82 0.02 17.73 10.31
CA GLY A 82 -0.86 16.58 10.13
C GLY A 82 -1.68 16.13 11.34
N GLU A 83 -1.66 16.85 12.46
CA GLU A 83 -2.61 16.62 13.56
C GLU A 83 -4.00 17.13 13.17
N ASN A 84 -4.74 16.32 12.42
CA ASN A 84 -6.15 16.55 12.18
C ASN A 84 -6.96 15.59 13.07
N PRO A 85 -7.26 15.95 14.33
CA PRO A 85 -7.84 15.06 15.35
C PRO A 85 -9.26 14.54 15.05
N GLY A 86 -9.85 14.88 13.89
CA GLY A 86 -11.22 14.48 13.51
C GLY A 86 -11.33 13.52 12.32
N ALA A 87 -10.24 13.24 11.60
CA ALA A 87 -10.29 12.42 10.37
C ALA A 87 -9.81 10.99 10.64
N THR A 88 -10.62 10.18 11.34
CA THR A 88 -10.48 8.72 11.24
C THR A 88 -11.02 8.28 9.90
N ALA A 89 -10.14 8.21 8.89
CA ALA A 89 -10.48 7.60 7.61
C ALA A 89 -10.91 6.14 7.85
N SER A 90 -12.17 5.83 7.55
CA SER A 90 -12.69 4.46 7.61
C SER A 90 -12.21 3.61 6.44
N ASP A 91 -11.77 4.25 5.36
CA ASP A 91 -11.18 3.61 4.19
C ASP A 91 -9.66 3.40 4.40
N PRO A 92 -9.17 2.14 4.31
CA PRO A 92 -7.74 1.82 4.40
C PRO A 92 -6.85 2.57 3.40
N LEU A 93 -7.32 2.80 2.17
CA LEU A 93 -6.54 3.49 1.14
C LEU A 93 -6.46 4.99 1.41
N GLU A 94 -7.55 5.58 1.88
CA GLU A 94 -7.56 6.97 2.32
C GLU A 94 -6.64 7.16 3.53
N ARG A 95 -6.69 6.24 4.51
CA ARG A 95 -5.79 6.25 5.67
C ARG A 95 -4.33 6.16 5.25
N TYR A 96 -4.00 5.24 4.33
CA TYR A 96 -2.65 5.07 3.82
C TYR A 96 -2.16 6.35 3.11
N ARG A 97 -2.98 6.93 2.23
CA ARG A 97 -2.68 8.21 1.56
C ARG A 97 -2.40 9.32 2.57
N GLN A 98 -3.25 9.44 3.59
CA GLN A 98 -3.07 10.44 4.64
C GLN A 98 -1.75 10.24 5.40
N LEU A 99 -1.41 9.00 5.78
CA LEU A 99 -0.13 8.69 6.44
C LEU A 99 1.07 9.14 5.61
N LEU A 100 1.05 8.92 4.29
CA LEU A 100 2.13 9.37 3.40
C LEU A 100 2.26 10.89 3.38
N CYS A 101 1.15 11.62 3.28
CA CYS A 101 1.16 13.09 3.34
C CYS A 101 1.72 13.59 4.69
N GLU A 102 1.26 13.03 5.80
CA GLU A 102 1.71 13.42 7.14
C GLU A 102 3.20 13.14 7.35
N ILE A 103 3.73 12.04 6.82
CA ILE A 103 5.16 11.72 6.86
C ILE A 103 5.96 12.71 5.99
N ASP A 104 5.47 13.05 4.80
CA ASP A 104 6.13 14.03 3.93
C ASP A 104 6.24 15.40 4.59
N GLU A 105 5.16 15.87 5.21
CA GLU A 105 5.14 17.13 5.98
C GLU A 105 6.13 17.10 7.15
N LEU A 106 6.24 15.97 7.87
CA LEU A 106 7.23 15.78 8.92
C LEU A 106 8.67 15.82 8.39
N VAL A 107 8.93 15.19 7.25
CA VAL A 107 10.25 15.19 6.61
C VAL A 107 10.64 16.61 6.20
N ILE A 108 9.69 17.37 5.62
CA ILE A 108 9.89 18.79 5.28
C ILE A 108 10.24 19.58 6.53
N LEU A 109 9.45 19.45 7.61
CA LEU A 109 9.69 20.14 8.88
C LEU A 109 11.09 19.80 9.43
N LEU A 110 11.46 18.53 9.52
CA LEU A 110 12.76 18.12 10.04
C LEU A 110 13.92 18.64 9.16
N HIS A 111 13.70 18.76 7.86
CA HIS A 111 14.67 19.38 6.96
C HIS A 111 14.82 20.89 7.13
N THR A 112 13.84 21.60 7.70
CA THR A 112 14.04 23.00 8.13
C THR A 112 14.95 23.10 9.36
N GLN A 113 15.10 22.02 10.12
CA GLN A 113 15.88 21.93 11.36
C GLN A 113 17.25 21.26 11.17
N ARG A 114 17.83 21.30 9.95
CA ARG A 114 19.05 20.54 9.59
C ARG A 114 20.28 20.75 10.49
N GLY A 115 20.37 21.88 11.19
CA GLY A 115 21.47 22.16 12.13
C GLY A 115 21.35 21.41 13.45
N GLU A 116 20.19 20.82 13.73
CA GLU A 116 19.87 20.22 15.01
C GLU A 116 20.14 18.71 15.02
N ALA A 117 20.91 18.23 15.99
CA ALA A 117 21.26 16.82 16.11
C ALA A 117 20.02 15.91 16.27
N TRP A 118 19.00 16.38 17.00
CA TRP A 118 17.75 15.65 17.20
C TRP A 118 16.96 15.49 15.89
N ALA A 119 16.99 16.48 15.00
CA ALA A 119 16.29 16.41 13.72
C ALA A 119 16.96 15.41 12.79
N ALA A 120 18.30 15.38 12.77
CA ALA A 120 19.08 14.39 12.02
C ALA A 120 18.85 12.96 12.53
N GLU A 121 18.74 12.77 13.84
CA GLU A 121 18.38 11.48 14.45
C GLU A 121 16.95 11.05 14.10
N THR A 122 15.99 11.96 14.21
CA THR A 122 14.59 11.68 13.86
C THR A 122 14.45 11.30 12.38
N LEU A 123 15.16 12.00 11.48
CA LEU A 123 15.21 11.65 10.06
C LEU A 123 15.82 10.26 9.81
N ARG A 124 16.83 9.84 10.59
CA ARG A 124 17.38 8.47 10.49
C ARG A 124 16.33 7.44 10.89
N THR A 125 15.60 7.66 11.97
CA THR A 125 14.52 6.78 12.42
C THR A 125 13.39 6.70 11.38
N LEU A 126 12.95 7.84 10.83
CA LEU A 126 11.97 7.87 9.74
C LEU A 126 12.41 7.05 8.53
N ARG A 127 13.65 7.22 8.07
CA ARG A 127 14.21 6.44 6.96
C ARG A 127 14.22 4.94 7.27
N GLY A 128 14.55 4.56 8.50
CA GLY A 128 14.49 3.17 8.94
C GLY A 128 13.08 2.58 8.85
N GLY A 129 12.08 3.32 9.33
CA GLY A 129 10.68 2.89 9.24
C GLY A 129 10.14 2.84 7.80
N LEU A 130 10.51 3.80 6.94
CA LEU A 130 10.18 3.77 5.51
C LEU A 130 10.83 2.57 4.80
N ALA A 131 12.08 2.25 5.14
CA ALA A 131 12.75 1.08 4.59
C ALA A 131 12.07 -0.23 5.04
N GLU A 132 11.57 -0.29 6.28
CA GLU A 132 10.82 -1.44 6.76
C GLU A 132 9.46 -1.58 6.06
N ALA A 133 8.73 -0.47 5.88
CA ALA A 133 7.50 -0.42 5.09
C ALA A 133 7.74 -0.92 3.65
N ALA A 134 8.82 -0.48 3.01
CA ALA A 134 9.17 -0.91 1.65
C ALA A 134 9.46 -2.42 1.54
N LYS A 135 9.94 -3.09 2.61
CA LYS A 135 10.13 -4.55 2.60
C LYS A 135 8.79 -5.29 2.50
N ILE A 136 7.71 -4.73 3.03
CA ILE A 136 6.37 -5.32 2.91
C ILE A 136 5.97 -5.39 1.44
N GLN A 137 6.15 -4.27 0.72
CA GLN A 137 5.88 -4.20 -0.72
C GLN A 137 6.80 -5.12 -1.52
N GLY A 138 8.08 -5.19 -1.15
CA GLY A 138 9.03 -6.13 -1.76
C GLY A 138 8.57 -7.58 -1.67
N ARG A 139 8.14 -8.04 -0.47
CA ARG A 139 7.61 -9.39 -0.27
C ARG A 139 6.36 -9.66 -1.12
N LEU A 140 5.47 -8.67 -1.28
CA LEU A 140 4.29 -8.80 -2.12
C LEU A 140 4.66 -8.96 -3.59
N VAL A 141 5.60 -8.16 -4.09
CA VAL A 141 6.10 -8.25 -5.48
C VAL A 141 6.79 -9.59 -5.71
N ASP A 142 7.61 -10.07 -4.78
CA ASP A 142 8.27 -11.37 -4.88
C ASP A 142 7.23 -12.51 -4.95
N ALA A 143 6.18 -12.44 -4.12
CA ALA A 143 5.07 -13.39 -4.17
C ALA A 143 4.31 -13.35 -5.51
N MET A 144 4.09 -12.15 -6.06
CA MET A 144 3.46 -11.97 -7.37
C MET A 144 4.29 -12.57 -8.51
N LEU A 145 5.62 -12.46 -8.45
CA LEU A 145 6.52 -12.97 -9.49
C LEU A 145 6.72 -14.48 -9.39
N ALA A 146 6.53 -15.07 -8.21
CA ALA A 146 6.59 -16.52 -7.99
C ALA A 146 5.32 -17.28 -8.44
N ALA A 147 4.21 -16.58 -8.71
CA ALA A 147 2.90 -17.14 -9.07
C ALA A 147 2.62 -17.17 -10.59
#